data_AF-A0A535H1F5-F1
#
_entry.id   AF-A0A535H1F5-F1
#
_cell.length_a   1.000
_cell.length_b   1.000
_cell.length_c   1.000
_cell.angle_alpha   90.00
_cell.angle_beta   90.00
_cell.angle_gamma   90.00
#
_symmetry.space_group_name_H-M   'P 1'
#
loop_
_entity.id
_entity.type
_entity.pdbx_description
1 polymer ?
#
loop_
_entity_poly.entity_id
_entity_poly.type
_entity_poly.pdbx_seq_one_letter_code
_entity_poly.pdbx_strand_id
1 'polypeptide(L)'
;MAANTSDKLQHLRQILAEVTDLTRAAMVLEWDQETYMPPGGVQGRAEQLSTLLTLSHVKFTSDEVGKLIEDLEDELAGAPFDSDDASIVRVTRRDYDQARKLPPELVAEIARAGSVARPVWEKARHDENFGLFAPYLEKNVELNRRIADALGYKDRPYDALIDRSEPGMTTAQLGAIFDELKAAIVPLVADIKQHADA
;
A
#
# COMPACT_ATOMS: atom_id res chain seq x y z
N MET A 1 -10.41 -22.85 -27.23
CA MET A 1 -9.57 -22.44 -26.09
C MET A 1 -9.41 -20.93 -26.06
N ALA A 2 -8.88 -20.27 -27.10
CA ALA A 2 -8.70 -18.81 -27.13
C ALA A 2 -9.95 -17.93 -26.82
N ALA A 3 -11.16 -18.32 -27.27
CA ALA A 3 -12.37 -17.55 -26.97
C ALA A 3 -12.71 -17.54 -25.47
N ASN A 4 -12.50 -18.66 -24.77
CA ASN A 4 -12.79 -18.78 -23.34
C ASN A 4 -11.76 -18.01 -22.48
N THR A 5 -10.48 -18.02 -22.89
CA THR A 5 -9.42 -17.22 -22.26
C THR A 5 -9.71 -15.74 -22.37
N SER A 6 -10.14 -15.29 -23.56
CA SER A 6 -10.55 -13.90 -23.79
C SER A 6 -11.70 -13.48 -22.88
N ASP A 7 -12.71 -14.34 -22.69
CA ASP A 7 -13.87 -14.05 -21.85
C ASP A 7 -13.50 -13.96 -20.36
N LYS A 8 -12.71 -14.91 -19.83
CA LYS A 8 -12.24 -14.89 -18.44
C LYS A 8 -11.38 -13.67 -18.15
N LEU A 9 -10.47 -13.35 -19.07
CA LEU A 9 -9.60 -12.18 -18.93
C LEU A 9 -10.41 -10.88 -18.97
N GLN A 10 -11.38 -10.78 -19.88
CA GLN A 10 -12.28 -9.63 -19.92
C GLN A 10 -13.07 -9.49 -18.61
N HIS A 11 -13.56 -10.60 -18.05
CA HIS A 11 -14.26 -10.61 -16.77
C HIS A 11 -13.37 -10.15 -15.61
N LEU A 12 -12.13 -10.67 -15.52
CA LEU A 12 -11.15 -10.20 -14.53
C LEU A 12 -10.91 -8.69 -14.68
N ARG A 13 -10.70 -8.20 -15.91
CA ARG A 13 -10.50 -6.77 -16.19
C ARG A 13 -11.70 -5.91 -15.76
N GLN A 14 -12.93 -6.39 -15.94
CA GLN A 14 -14.13 -5.68 -15.47
C GLN A 14 -14.15 -5.59 -13.95
N ILE A 15 -13.84 -6.68 -13.24
CA ILE A 15 -13.76 -6.67 -11.78
C ILE A 15 -12.70 -5.67 -11.30
N LEU A 16 -11.51 -5.71 -11.89
CA LEU A 16 -10.40 -4.81 -11.55
C LEU A 16 -10.72 -3.34 -11.85
N ALA A 17 -11.45 -3.05 -12.93
CA ALA A 17 -11.90 -1.71 -13.25
C ALA A 17 -12.81 -1.15 -12.15
N GLU A 18 -13.81 -1.93 -11.71
CA GLU A 18 -14.70 -1.51 -10.62
C GLU A 18 -13.97 -1.31 -9.29
N VAL A 19 -13.03 -2.21 -8.94
CA VAL A 19 -12.15 -2.04 -7.77
C VAL A 19 -11.36 -0.74 -7.89
N THR A 20 -10.80 -0.46 -9.06
CA THR A 20 -10.03 0.75 -9.34
C THR A 20 -10.89 2.01 -9.20
N ASP A 21 -12.11 2.00 -9.72
CA ASP A 21 -13.02 3.14 -9.66
C ASP A 21 -13.43 3.47 -8.23
N LEU A 22 -13.74 2.45 -7.41
CA LEU A 22 -14.02 2.63 -5.98
C LEU A 22 -12.84 3.24 -5.23
N THR A 23 -11.63 2.72 -5.48
CA THR A 23 -10.40 3.24 -4.85
C THR A 23 -10.11 4.68 -5.30
N ARG A 24 -10.26 4.99 -6.58
CA ARG A 24 -10.05 6.35 -7.11
C ARG A 24 -11.07 7.35 -6.57
N ALA A 25 -12.33 6.94 -6.41
CA ALA A 25 -13.33 7.77 -5.75
C ALA A 25 -12.93 8.08 -4.30
N ALA A 26 -12.43 7.08 -3.56
CA ALA A 26 -11.90 7.29 -2.21
C ALA A 26 -10.71 8.27 -2.20
N MET A 27 -9.77 8.15 -3.16
CA MET A 27 -8.62 9.07 -3.26
C MET A 27 -9.04 10.52 -3.50
N VAL A 28 -10.07 10.78 -4.30
CA VAL A 28 -10.61 12.14 -4.48
C VAL A 28 -11.21 12.67 -3.18
N LEU A 29 -11.91 11.83 -2.42
CA LEU A 29 -12.46 12.20 -1.12
C LEU A 29 -11.36 12.46 -0.07
N GLU A 30 -10.27 11.70 -0.09
CA GLU A 30 -9.10 11.97 0.77
C GLU A 30 -8.45 13.31 0.40
N TRP A 31 -8.26 13.58 -0.88
CA TRP A 31 -7.76 14.89 -1.32
C TRP A 31 -8.65 16.04 -0.87
N ASP A 32 -9.97 15.91 -1.04
CA ASP A 32 -10.94 16.92 -0.60
C ASP A 32 -10.87 17.13 0.92
N GLN A 33 -10.67 16.05 1.69
CA GLN A 33 -10.55 16.10 3.15
C GLN A 33 -9.43 17.03 3.60
N GLU A 34 -8.31 17.02 2.88
CA GLU A 34 -7.11 17.78 3.20
C GLU A 34 -7.09 19.18 2.59
N THR A 35 -8.04 19.53 1.73
CA THR A 35 -8.00 20.78 0.94
C THR A 35 -9.23 21.67 1.11
N TYR A 36 -10.44 21.13 0.93
CA TYR A 36 -11.67 21.93 0.87
C TYR A 36 -12.71 21.55 1.93
N MET A 37 -12.64 20.35 2.50
CA MET A 37 -13.64 19.86 3.43
C MET A 37 -13.71 20.73 4.71
N PRO A 38 -14.90 21.19 5.12
CA PRO A 38 -15.04 21.91 6.38
C PRO A 38 -14.76 20.97 7.59
N PRO A 39 -14.26 21.48 8.72
CA PRO A 39 -13.93 20.66 9.90
C PRO A 39 -15.08 19.80 10.44
N GLY A 40 -16.34 20.25 10.27
CA GLY A 40 -17.52 19.48 10.67
C GLY A 40 -17.81 18.24 9.81
N GLY A 41 -17.12 18.07 8.67
CA GLY A 41 -17.35 16.97 7.72
C GLY A 41 -16.61 15.66 8.05
N VAL A 42 -15.72 15.66 9.05
CA VAL A 42 -14.80 14.54 9.34
C VAL A 42 -15.51 13.20 9.52
N GLN A 43 -16.62 13.17 10.27
CA GLN A 43 -17.34 11.91 10.53
C GLN A 43 -17.96 11.35 9.24
N GLY A 44 -18.69 12.16 8.49
CA GLY A 44 -19.31 11.73 7.24
C GLY A 44 -18.27 11.30 6.19
N ARG A 45 -17.13 11.99 6.12
CA ARG A 45 -16.01 11.62 5.26
C ARG A 45 -15.41 10.26 5.65
N ALA A 46 -15.22 10.02 6.95
CA ALA A 46 -14.72 8.74 7.44
C ALA A 46 -15.65 7.57 7.06
N GLU A 47 -16.97 7.75 7.17
CA GLU A 47 -17.97 6.74 6.78
C GLU A 47 -17.96 6.45 5.27
N GLN A 48 -17.86 7.50 4.44
CA GLN A 48 -17.73 7.35 2.97
C GLN A 48 -16.49 6.56 2.58
N LEU A 49 -15.32 6.95 3.10
CA LEU A 49 -14.05 6.29 2.83
C LEU A 49 -14.08 4.83 3.29
N SER A 50 -14.58 4.58 4.51
CA SER A 50 -14.73 3.22 5.04
C SER A 50 -15.58 2.35 4.13
N THR A 51 -16.70 2.87 3.62
CA THR A 51 -17.60 2.13 2.73
C THR A 51 -16.91 1.78 1.42
N LEU A 52 -16.33 2.77 0.72
CA LEU A 52 -15.71 2.56 -0.59
C LEU A 52 -14.52 1.61 -0.52
N LEU A 53 -13.63 1.79 0.46
CA LEU A 53 -12.45 0.95 0.62
C LEU A 53 -12.81 -0.48 1.04
N THR A 54 -13.85 -0.66 1.88
CA THR A 54 -14.34 -2.00 2.24
C THR A 54 -14.92 -2.73 1.02
N LEU A 55 -15.77 -2.05 0.24
CA LEU A 55 -16.34 -2.64 -0.98
C LEU A 55 -15.26 -3.00 -2.00
N SER A 56 -14.28 -2.11 -2.20
CA SER A 56 -13.12 -2.35 -3.06
C SER A 56 -12.34 -3.59 -2.61
N HIS A 57 -12.02 -3.68 -1.32
CA HIS A 57 -11.29 -4.81 -0.76
C HIS A 57 -12.05 -6.13 -0.88
N VAL A 58 -13.30 -6.20 -0.41
CA VAL A 58 -14.15 -7.41 -0.47
C VAL A 58 -14.28 -7.93 -1.90
N LYS A 59 -14.47 -7.02 -2.86
CA LYS A 59 -14.59 -7.37 -4.26
C LYS A 59 -13.28 -7.94 -4.81
N PHE A 60 -12.16 -7.27 -4.52
CA PHE A 60 -10.85 -7.68 -4.98
C PHE A 60 -10.43 -9.02 -4.39
N THR A 61 -10.67 -9.26 -3.10
CA THR A 61 -10.27 -10.49 -2.40
C THR A 61 -11.29 -11.63 -2.51
N SER A 62 -12.28 -11.51 -3.39
CA SER A 62 -13.31 -12.55 -3.58
C SER A 62 -12.70 -13.86 -4.09
N ASP A 63 -13.34 -14.99 -3.78
CA ASP A 63 -12.92 -16.31 -4.29
C ASP A 63 -13.06 -16.39 -5.83
N GLU A 64 -13.99 -15.62 -6.41
CA GLU A 64 -14.13 -15.49 -7.87
C GLU A 64 -12.87 -14.92 -8.52
N VAL A 65 -12.33 -13.83 -7.98
CA VAL A 65 -11.07 -13.25 -8.47
C VAL A 65 -9.94 -14.27 -8.37
N GLY A 66 -9.82 -14.96 -7.23
CA GLY A 66 -8.80 -16.00 -7.03
C GLY A 66 -8.87 -17.08 -8.11
N LYS A 67 -10.07 -17.59 -8.37
CA LYS A 67 -10.31 -18.62 -9.40
C LYS A 67 -9.99 -18.11 -10.81
N LEU A 68 -10.36 -16.87 -11.14
CA LEU A 68 -10.03 -16.28 -12.44
C LEU A 68 -8.52 -16.18 -12.65
N ILE A 69 -7.78 -15.77 -11.61
CA ILE A 69 -6.32 -15.68 -11.68
C ILE A 69 -5.72 -17.08 -11.87
N GLU A 70 -6.19 -18.10 -11.13
CA GLU A 70 -5.69 -19.49 -11.24
C GLU A 70 -5.89 -20.04 -12.66
N ASP A 71 -7.12 -19.93 -13.16
CA ASP A 71 -7.46 -20.38 -14.52
C ASP A 71 -6.63 -19.67 -15.59
N LEU A 72 -6.42 -18.35 -15.46
CA LEU A 72 -5.69 -17.56 -16.44
C LEU A 72 -4.17 -17.78 -16.37
N GLU A 73 -3.61 -18.07 -15.20
CA GLU A 73 -2.21 -18.46 -15.05
C GLU A 73 -1.90 -19.73 -15.84
N ASP A 74 -2.77 -20.75 -15.73
CA ASP A 74 -2.64 -22.00 -16.48
C ASP A 74 -2.80 -21.78 -17.98
N GLU A 75 -3.80 -20.99 -18.39
CA GLU A 75 -4.08 -20.72 -19.81
C GLU A 75 -3.00 -19.85 -20.48
N LEU A 76 -2.30 -19.00 -19.71
CA LEU A 76 -1.25 -18.09 -20.20
C LEU A 76 0.18 -18.55 -19.87
N ALA A 77 0.37 -19.75 -19.31
CA ALA A 77 1.69 -20.24 -18.87
C ALA A 77 2.78 -20.23 -19.98
N GLY A 78 2.39 -20.31 -21.25
CA GLY A 78 3.30 -20.25 -22.41
C GLY A 78 3.42 -18.86 -23.07
N ALA A 79 2.72 -17.84 -22.56
CA ALA A 79 2.76 -16.50 -23.12
C ALA A 79 4.13 -15.83 -22.86
N PRO A 80 4.57 -14.92 -23.74
CA PRO A 80 5.75 -14.09 -23.47
C PRO A 80 5.60 -13.33 -22.14
N PHE A 81 6.70 -13.19 -21.41
CA PHE A 81 6.71 -12.51 -20.11
C PHE A 81 6.21 -11.06 -20.17
N ASP A 82 6.48 -10.39 -21.29
CA ASP A 82 6.10 -9.00 -21.59
C ASP A 82 4.73 -8.88 -22.27
N SER A 83 3.96 -9.97 -22.36
CA SER A 83 2.56 -9.89 -22.75
C SER A 83 1.76 -9.10 -21.70
N ASP A 84 0.95 -8.16 -22.16
CA ASP A 84 0.04 -7.37 -21.30
C ASP A 84 -0.88 -8.28 -20.47
N ASP A 85 -1.40 -9.33 -21.09
CA ASP A 85 -2.34 -10.27 -20.45
C ASP A 85 -1.64 -11.08 -19.36
N ALA A 86 -0.47 -11.64 -19.66
CA ALA A 86 0.33 -12.39 -18.69
C ALA A 86 0.81 -11.47 -17.54
N SER A 87 1.16 -10.22 -17.85
CA SER A 87 1.60 -9.24 -16.86
C SER A 87 0.46 -8.81 -15.93
N ILE A 88 -0.75 -8.59 -16.45
CA ILE A 88 -1.91 -8.27 -15.61
C ILE A 88 -2.21 -9.39 -14.63
N VAL A 89 -2.21 -10.64 -15.10
CA VAL A 89 -2.47 -11.80 -14.23
C VAL A 89 -1.39 -11.92 -13.16
N ARG A 90 -0.10 -11.83 -13.53
CA ARG A 90 1.02 -11.91 -12.60
C ARG A 90 1.00 -10.81 -11.52
N VAL A 91 0.73 -9.56 -11.90
CA VAL A 91 0.64 -8.45 -10.96
C VAL A 91 -0.58 -8.61 -10.06
N THR A 92 -1.73 -8.96 -10.64
CA THR A 92 -2.98 -9.17 -9.90
C THR A 92 -2.88 -10.32 -8.92
N ARG A 93 -2.22 -11.44 -9.28
CA ARG A 93 -1.91 -12.56 -8.39
C ARG A 93 -1.19 -12.07 -7.13
N ARG A 94 -0.08 -11.35 -7.33
CA ARG A 94 0.73 -10.86 -6.22
C ARG A 94 -0.09 -9.98 -5.29
N ASP A 95 -0.81 -9.02 -5.85
CA ASP A 95 -1.60 -8.07 -5.07
C ASP A 95 -2.75 -8.77 -4.35
N TYR A 96 -3.40 -9.74 -4.99
CA TYR A 96 -4.46 -10.58 -4.42
C TYR A 96 -3.96 -11.40 -3.23
N ASP A 97 -2.82 -12.10 -3.40
CA ASP A 97 -2.23 -12.92 -2.35
C ASP A 97 -1.83 -12.07 -1.13
N GLN A 98 -1.25 -10.88 -1.37
CA GLN A 98 -0.94 -9.94 -0.30
C GLN A 98 -2.21 -9.44 0.40
N ALA A 99 -3.25 -9.09 -0.35
CA ALA A 99 -4.51 -8.60 0.21
C ALA A 99 -5.22 -9.67 1.04
N ARG A 100 -5.23 -10.93 0.60
CA ARG A 100 -5.87 -12.05 1.34
C ARG A 100 -5.13 -12.46 2.61
N LYS A 101 -3.83 -12.22 2.69
CA LYS A 101 -3.04 -12.50 3.90
C LYS A 101 -3.38 -11.59 5.07
N LEU A 102 -3.97 -10.42 4.81
CA LEU A 102 -4.30 -9.45 5.85
C LEU A 102 -5.69 -9.74 6.41
N PRO A 103 -5.82 -10.04 7.71
CA PRO A 103 -7.12 -10.23 8.33
C PRO A 103 -7.95 -8.94 8.30
N PRO A 104 -9.26 -8.98 7.98
CA PRO A 104 -10.11 -7.79 7.93
C PRO A 104 -10.08 -6.95 9.22
N GLU A 105 -9.99 -7.60 10.38
CA GLU A 105 -9.89 -6.94 11.67
C GLU A 105 -8.57 -6.16 11.84
N LEU A 106 -7.46 -6.67 11.31
CA LEU A 106 -6.17 -6.00 11.34
C LEU A 106 -6.17 -4.77 10.41
N VAL A 107 -6.79 -4.89 9.24
CA VAL A 107 -6.98 -3.79 8.29
C VAL A 107 -7.84 -2.69 8.92
N ALA A 108 -8.96 -3.04 9.55
CA ALA A 108 -9.81 -2.09 10.26
C ALA A 108 -9.07 -1.42 11.44
N GLU A 109 -8.25 -2.19 12.16
CA GLU A 109 -7.49 -1.68 13.30
C GLU A 109 -6.45 -0.65 12.89
N ILE A 110 -5.69 -0.88 11.82
CA ILE A 110 -4.69 0.08 11.34
C ILE A 110 -5.33 1.33 10.75
N ALA A 111 -6.43 1.19 10.00
CA ALA A 111 -7.16 2.34 9.46
C ALA A 111 -7.62 3.28 10.58
N ARG A 112 -8.30 2.72 11.60
CA ARG A 112 -8.75 3.50 12.76
C ARG A 112 -7.57 4.10 13.54
N ALA A 113 -6.49 3.35 13.75
CA ALA A 113 -5.31 3.86 14.43
C ALA A 113 -4.71 5.07 13.71
N GLY A 114 -4.62 5.03 12.37
CA GLY A 114 -4.17 6.16 11.55
C GLY A 114 -5.09 7.37 11.64
N SER A 115 -6.41 7.18 11.49
CA SER A 115 -7.39 8.27 11.56
C SER A 115 -7.39 8.99 12.92
N VAL A 116 -7.28 8.25 14.02
CA VAL A 116 -7.21 8.83 15.37
C VAL A 116 -5.86 9.53 15.61
N ALA A 117 -4.77 8.96 15.07
CA ALA A 117 -3.42 9.48 15.28
C ALA A 117 -3.14 10.79 14.51
N ARG A 118 -3.79 11.02 13.36
CA ARG A 118 -3.54 12.17 12.47
C ARG A 118 -3.75 13.54 13.13
N PRO A 119 -4.92 13.88 13.71
CA PRO A 119 -5.10 15.18 14.36
C PRO A 119 -4.19 15.37 15.58
N VAL A 120 -3.82 14.27 16.27
CA VAL A 120 -2.87 14.33 17.39
C VAL A 120 -1.46 14.60 16.89
N TRP A 121 -1.06 14.01 15.77
CA TRP A 121 0.24 14.28 15.12
C TRP A 121 0.34 15.74 14.67
N GLU A 122 -0.71 16.29 14.06
CA GLU A 122 -0.74 17.69 13.62
C GLU A 122 -0.51 18.63 14.80
N LYS A 123 -1.24 18.41 15.90
CA LYS A 123 -1.06 19.16 17.14
C LYS A 123 0.32 18.97 17.75
N ALA A 124 0.78 17.72 17.86
CA ALA A 124 2.09 17.40 18.43
C ALA A 124 3.22 18.05 17.65
N ARG A 125 3.11 18.13 16.31
CA ARG A 125 4.07 18.80 15.44
C ARG A 125 4.03 20.31 15.62
N HIS A 126 2.83 20.91 15.68
CA HIS A 126 2.66 22.34 15.91
C HIS A 126 3.23 22.77 17.27
N ASP A 127 2.96 21.98 18.31
CA ASP A 127 3.37 22.26 19.68
C ASP A 127 4.80 21.76 20.00
N GLU A 128 5.51 21.20 19.01
CA GLU A 128 6.83 20.54 19.15
C GLU A 128 6.88 19.50 20.28
N ASN A 129 5.75 18.85 20.56
CA ASN A 129 5.57 17.97 21.71
C ASN A 129 5.39 16.51 21.27
N PHE A 130 6.53 15.82 21.10
CA PHE A 130 6.55 14.39 20.75
C PHE A 130 5.79 13.51 21.76
N GLY A 131 5.78 13.88 23.04
CA GLY A 131 5.10 13.13 24.09
C GLY A 131 3.59 12.95 23.83
N LEU A 132 2.95 13.91 23.15
CA LEU A 132 1.55 13.80 22.74
C LEU A 132 1.33 12.69 21.70
N PHE A 133 2.30 12.46 20.82
CA PHE A 133 2.18 11.50 19.71
C PHE A 133 2.80 10.13 20.01
N ALA A 134 3.76 10.05 20.92
CA ALA A 134 4.48 8.82 21.28
C ALA A 134 3.59 7.56 21.45
N PRO A 135 2.49 7.58 22.23
CA PRO A 135 1.66 6.38 22.40
C PRO A 135 0.94 5.95 21.10
N TYR A 136 0.60 6.91 20.23
CA TYR A 136 -0.01 6.63 18.93
C TYR A 136 1.00 6.04 17.96
N LEU A 137 2.24 6.55 17.97
CA LEU A 137 3.34 5.99 17.18
C LEU A 137 3.65 4.55 17.62
N GLU A 138 3.73 4.28 18.92
CA GLU A 138 3.97 2.94 19.46
C GLU A 138 2.90 1.95 18.98
N LYS A 139 1.62 2.34 19.05
CA LYS A 139 0.53 1.54 18.52
C LYS A 139 0.66 1.29 17.01
N ASN A 140 0.98 2.32 16.22
CA ASN A 140 1.17 2.18 14.78
C ASN A 140 2.35 1.25 14.43
N VAL A 141 3.45 1.30 15.20
CA VAL A 141 4.60 0.39 15.01
C VAL A 141 4.21 -1.05 15.33
N GLU A 142 3.46 -1.29 16.41
CA GLU A 142 2.94 -2.62 16.76
C GLU A 142 2.05 -3.19 15.65
N LEU A 143 1.12 -2.40 15.11
CA LEU A 143 0.25 -2.81 14.01
C LEU A 143 1.02 -3.11 12.73
N ASN A 144 2.02 -2.30 12.38
CA ASN A 144 2.85 -2.57 11.21
C ASN A 144 3.68 -3.85 11.36
N ARG A 145 4.12 -4.20 12.57
CA ARG A 145 4.77 -5.50 12.83
C ARG A 145 3.81 -6.67 12.62
N ARG A 146 2.57 -6.57 13.12
CA ARG A 146 1.53 -7.58 12.86
C ARG A 146 1.21 -7.74 11.38
N ILE A 147 1.22 -6.63 10.61
CA ILE A 147 1.08 -6.67 9.14
C ILE A 147 2.25 -7.42 8.51
N ALA A 148 3.48 -7.11 8.93
CA ALA A 148 4.65 -7.82 8.43
C ALA A 148 4.56 -9.33 8.70
N ASP A 149 4.16 -9.73 9.90
CA ASP A 149 3.98 -11.14 10.28
C ASP A 149 2.88 -11.82 9.44
N ALA A 150 1.76 -11.13 9.18
CA ALA A 150 0.68 -11.64 8.34
C ALA A 150 1.11 -11.84 6.87
N LEU A 151 1.90 -10.91 6.33
CA LEU A 151 2.40 -10.99 4.95
C LEU A 151 3.48 -12.06 4.78
N GLY A 152 4.28 -12.25 5.83
CA GLY A 152 5.44 -13.14 5.86
C GLY A 152 6.70 -12.49 5.25
N TYR A 153 7.86 -12.86 5.78
CA TYR A 153 9.17 -12.39 5.36
C TYR A 153 10.21 -13.50 5.54
N LYS A 154 11.36 -13.37 4.86
CA LYS A 154 12.47 -14.31 4.98
C LYS A 154 13.44 -13.91 6.10
N ASP A 155 13.95 -12.68 6.04
CA ASP A 155 15.05 -12.24 6.90
C ASP A 155 14.60 -11.21 7.94
N ARG A 156 13.93 -10.12 7.53
CA ARG A 156 13.47 -9.07 8.45
C ARG A 156 11.98 -8.74 8.26
N PRO A 157 11.25 -8.42 9.36
CA PRO A 157 9.87 -7.97 9.25
C PRO A 157 9.68 -6.76 8.32
N TYR A 158 10.67 -5.87 8.29
CA TYR A 158 10.60 -4.68 7.44
C TYR A 158 10.68 -5.02 5.94
N ASP A 159 11.22 -6.18 5.55
CA ASP A 159 11.23 -6.62 4.15
C ASP A 159 9.81 -6.83 3.62
N ALA A 160 8.91 -7.38 4.44
CA ALA A 160 7.49 -7.52 4.06
C ALA A 160 6.81 -6.17 3.84
N LEU A 161 7.21 -5.13 4.60
CA LEU A 161 6.65 -3.79 4.46
C LEU A 161 7.25 -3.03 3.27
N ILE A 162 8.56 -3.19 3.03
CA ILE A 162 9.23 -2.63 1.84
C ILE A 162 8.65 -3.25 0.58
N ASP A 163 8.47 -4.57 0.52
CA ASP A 163 7.98 -5.27 -0.67
C ASP A 163 6.64 -4.69 -1.14
N ARG A 164 5.76 -4.27 -0.22
CA ARG A 164 4.48 -3.61 -0.57
C ARG A 164 4.66 -2.31 -1.35
N SER A 165 5.73 -1.58 -1.09
CA SER A 165 6.05 -0.31 -1.78
C SER A 165 6.92 -0.52 -3.00
N GLU A 166 7.89 -1.42 -2.92
CA GLU A 166 8.84 -1.72 -3.99
C GLU A 166 9.01 -3.25 -4.09
N PRO A 167 8.31 -3.90 -5.04
CA PRO A 167 8.32 -5.36 -5.18
C PRO A 167 9.73 -5.93 -5.34
N GLY A 168 10.09 -6.89 -4.48
CA GLY A 168 11.38 -7.57 -4.49
C GLY A 168 12.52 -6.84 -3.77
N MET A 169 12.30 -5.62 -3.27
CA MET A 169 13.31 -4.89 -2.50
C MET A 169 13.42 -5.43 -1.07
N THR A 170 14.64 -5.52 -0.56
CA THR A 170 14.95 -5.97 0.81
C THR A 170 15.68 -4.90 1.60
N THR A 171 15.67 -5.03 2.92
CA THR A 171 16.44 -4.18 3.84
C THR A 171 17.94 -4.26 3.54
N ALA A 172 18.45 -5.41 3.10
CA ALA A 172 19.86 -5.58 2.75
C ALA A 172 20.25 -4.79 1.49
N GLN A 173 19.46 -4.87 0.43
CA GLN A 173 19.66 -4.07 -0.79
C GLN A 173 19.53 -2.57 -0.50
N LEU A 174 18.50 -2.19 0.26
CA LEU A 174 18.29 -0.80 0.66
C LEU A 174 19.45 -0.26 1.52
N GLY A 175 20.00 -1.10 2.41
CA GLY A 175 21.18 -0.77 3.21
C GLY A 175 22.40 -0.46 2.35
N ALA A 176 22.69 -1.32 1.37
CA ALA A 176 23.82 -1.11 0.45
C ALA A 176 23.70 0.21 -0.34
N ILE A 177 22.49 0.53 -0.84
CA ILE A 177 22.22 1.81 -1.53
C ILE A 177 22.47 2.99 -0.58
N PHE A 178 21.97 2.93 0.66
CA PHE A 178 22.18 4.02 1.63
C PHE A 178 23.64 4.19 2.02
N ASP A 179 24.41 3.11 2.11
CA ASP A 179 25.83 3.18 2.44
C ASP A 179 26.63 3.86 1.32
N GLU A 180 26.35 3.54 0.06
CA GLU A 180 26.94 4.22 -1.10
C GLU A 180 26.56 5.71 -1.14
N LEU A 181 25.27 6.02 -0.96
CA LEU A 181 24.80 7.41 -0.92
C LEU A 181 25.42 8.20 0.23
N LYS A 182 25.55 7.62 1.43
CA LYS A 182 26.19 8.29 2.57
C LYS A 182 27.66 8.57 2.30
N ALA A 183 28.39 7.63 1.70
CA ALA A 183 29.80 7.79 1.37
C ALA A 183 30.04 8.95 0.39
N ALA A 184 29.12 9.20 -0.54
CA ALA A 184 29.21 10.30 -1.50
C ALA A 184 28.63 11.63 -0.98
N ILE A 185 27.41 11.60 -0.42
CA ILE A 185 26.65 12.81 -0.10
C ILE A 185 27.14 13.48 1.19
N VAL A 186 27.54 12.72 2.22
CA VAL A 186 27.97 13.33 3.49
C VAL A 186 29.21 14.21 3.30
N PRO A 187 30.28 13.76 2.60
CA PRO A 187 31.42 14.62 2.29
C PRO A 187 31.03 15.81 1.40
N LEU A 188 30.21 15.58 0.37
CA LEU A 188 29.76 16.64 -0.54
C LEU A 188 29.02 17.77 0.20
N VAL A 189 28.10 17.43 1.09
CA VAL A 189 27.36 18.42 1.90
C VAL A 189 28.31 19.16 2.85
N ALA A 190 29.29 18.46 3.43
CA ALA A 190 30.30 19.11 4.26
C ALA A 190 31.14 20.10 3.45
N ASP A 191 31.53 19.74 2.23
CA ASP A 191 32.31 20.58 1.32
C ASP A 191 31.52 21.81 0.85
N ILE A 192 30.26 21.64 0.44
CA ILE A 192 29.35 22.74 0.11
C ILE A 192 29.22 23.72 1.28
N LYS A 193 29.07 23.20 2.51
CA LYS A 193 28.97 24.05 3.70
C LYS A 193 30.25 24.83 3.97
N GLN A 194 31.42 24.27 3.68
CA GLN A 194 32.71 24.96 3.82
C GLN A 194 32.88 26.09 2.79
N HIS A 195 32.25 25.97 1.63
CA HIS A 195 32.33 26.93 0.52
C HIS A 195 31.06 27.80 0.36
N ALA A 196 30.18 27.82 1.35
CA ALA A 196 28.89 28.51 1.25
C ALA A 196 29.00 30.04 1.11
N ASP A 197 30.13 30.62 1.54
CA ASP A 197 30.41 32.07 1.50
C ASP A 197 31.55 32.44 0.51
N ALA A 198 31.97 31.51 -0.35
CA ALA A 198 33.04 31.69 -1.33
C ALA A 198 32.52 32.15 -2.72
#